data_AF-A0AAF0VLJ9-F1
#
_entry.id   AF-A0AAF0VLJ9-F1
#
_cell.length_a   1.000
_cell.length_b   1.000
_cell.length_c   1.000
_cell.angle_alpha   90.00
_cell.angle_beta   90.00
_cell.angle_gamma   90.00
#
_symmetry.space_group_name_H-M   'P 1'
#
loop_
_entity.id
_entity.type
_entity.pdbx_description
1 polymer ?
#
loop_
_entity_poly.entity_id
_entity_poly.type
_entity_poly.pdbx_seq_one_letter_code
_entity_poly.pdbx_strand_id
1 'polypeptide(L)'
;MSDAPEEQDRPTAAPFLLALVIIVVVITGIFVVNRSDGDGDPEQIGRAVVAQNDALQRQDYAAFLASTCAAQHGTEGEVLARQRDSAAQRGERYVDGASNVNVDGDTATATVRYHFGENEETEATVDMSFVREDGSWKVCSVGPA
;
A
#
# COMPACT_ATOMS: atom_id res chain seq x y z
N MET A 1 -67.65 37.85 -2.48
CA MET A 1 -67.42 36.41 -2.34
C MET A 1 -65.92 36.21 -2.42
N SER A 2 -65.37 35.57 -1.39
CA SER A 2 -63.94 35.34 -1.19
C SER A 2 -63.42 34.26 -2.14
N ASP A 3 -62.19 34.40 -2.61
CA ASP A 3 -61.36 33.23 -2.96
C ASP A 3 -59.91 33.52 -2.59
N ALA A 4 -59.34 32.63 -1.79
CA ALA A 4 -57.99 32.71 -1.25
C ALA A 4 -56.98 32.09 -2.24
N PRO A 5 -55.72 32.55 -2.29
CA PRO A 5 -54.71 31.84 -3.05
C PRO A 5 -54.31 30.56 -2.29
N GLU A 6 -54.48 29.40 -2.93
CA GLU A 6 -54.01 28.12 -2.41
C GLU A 6 -52.46 28.12 -2.33
N GLU A 7 -51.95 28.01 -1.11
CA GLU A 7 -50.53 27.83 -0.82
C GLU A 7 -50.11 26.46 -1.37
N GLN A 8 -49.34 26.47 -2.47
CA GLN A 8 -48.79 25.24 -3.05
C GLN A 8 -47.79 24.64 -2.08
N ASP A 9 -48.24 23.66 -1.30
CA ASP A 9 -47.40 22.73 -0.56
C ASP A 9 -46.56 21.92 -1.56
N ARG A 10 -45.45 22.50 -2.01
CA ARG A 10 -44.47 21.76 -2.82
C ARG A 10 -43.73 20.84 -1.86
N PRO A 11 -43.70 19.53 -2.10
CA PRO A 11 -42.87 18.63 -1.32
C PRO A 11 -41.44 19.14 -1.37
N THR A 12 -41.01 19.71 -0.25
CA THR A 12 -39.72 20.38 -0.13
C THR A 12 -38.66 19.33 -0.40
N ALA A 13 -37.93 19.43 -1.51
CA ALA A 13 -36.73 18.62 -1.77
C ALA A 13 -35.59 18.94 -0.77
N ALA A 14 -35.83 19.86 0.16
CA ALA A 14 -34.93 20.29 1.21
C ALA A 14 -34.24 19.16 2.01
N PRO A 15 -34.91 18.06 2.45
CA PRO A 15 -34.22 17.02 3.20
C PRO A 15 -33.28 16.20 2.31
N PHE A 16 -33.63 15.98 1.04
CA PHE A 16 -32.76 15.29 0.08
C PHE A 16 -31.55 16.14 -0.31
N LEU A 17 -31.75 17.46 -0.51
CA LEU A 17 -30.66 18.38 -0.81
C LEU A 17 -29.68 18.53 0.36
N LEU A 18 -30.18 18.56 1.60
CA LEU A 18 -29.32 18.58 2.79
C LEU A 18 -28.47 17.30 2.90
N ALA A 19 -29.10 16.13 2.73
CA ALA A 19 -28.40 14.85 2.78
C ALA A 19 -27.32 14.74 1.68
N LEU A 20 -27.63 15.20 0.47
CA LEU A 20 -26.68 15.24 -0.65
C LEU A 20 -25.47 16.12 -0.33
N VAL A 21 -25.68 17.31 0.22
CA VAL A 21 -24.60 18.23 0.61
C VAL A 21 -23.69 17.60 1.65
N ILE A 22 -24.25 16.92 2.66
CA ILE A 22 -23.47 16.22 3.69
C ILE A 22 -22.61 15.11 3.05
N ILE A 23 -23.20 14.31 2.16
CA ILE A 23 -22.47 13.25 1.45
C ILE A 23 -21.34 13.83 0.61
N VAL A 24 -21.59 14.91 -0.14
CA VAL A 24 -20.58 15.60 -0.95
C VAL A 24 -19.45 16.15 -0.07
N VAL A 25 -19.76 16.74 1.08
CA VAL A 25 -18.76 17.25 2.03
C VAL A 25 -17.93 16.13 2.63
N VAL A 26 -18.54 14.99 2.98
CA VAL A 26 -17.81 13.82 3.51
C VAL A 26 -16.88 13.24 2.45
N ILE A 27 -17.37 13.04 1.22
CA ILE A 27 -16.54 12.55 0.10
C ILE A 27 -15.39 13.52 -0.19
N THR A 28 -15.68 14.82 -0.23
CA THR A 28 -14.66 15.86 -0.47
C THR A 28 -13.66 15.93 0.66
N GLY A 29 -14.10 15.78 1.91
CA GLY A 29 -13.22 15.75 3.09
C GLY A 29 -12.25 14.55 3.05
N ILE A 30 -12.75 13.36 2.72
CA ILE A 30 -11.92 12.16 2.53
C ILE A 30 -10.92 12.39 1.38
N PHE A 31 -11.37 12.97 0.27
CA PHE A 31 -10.52 13.21 -0.90
C PHE A 31 -9.42 14.26 -0.65
N VAL A 32 -9.72 15.33 0.10
CA VAL A 32 -8.76 16.38 0.44
C VAL A 32 -7.71 15.89 1.44
N VAL A 33 -8.10 15.04 2.40
CA VAL A 33 -7.13 14.42 3.33
C VAL A 33 -6.19 13.46 2.59
N ASN A 34 -6.66 12.79 1.54
CA ASN A 34 -5.87 11.85 0.76
C ASN A 34 -4.99 12.50 -0.32
N ARG A 35 -4.93 13.83 -0.39
CA ARG A 35 -4.20 14.61 -1.41
C ARG A 35 -2.97 15.29 -0.80
N SER A 36 -2.02 14.50 -0.32
CA SER A 36 -0.66 14.98 -0.03
C SER A 36 0.22 14.72 -1.27
N ASP A 37 0.99 15.71 -1.71
CA ASP A 37 1.78 15.68 -2.95
C ASP A 37 2.78 14.50 -2.98
N GLY A 38 2.43 13.44 -3.71
CA GLY A 38 3.16 12.19 -3.89
C GLY A 38 2.21 11.12 -4.46
N ASP A 39 2.73 10.01 -4.99
CA ASP A 39 1.85 8.87 -5.27
C ASP A 39 1.15 8.43 -3.97
N GLY A 40 -0.04 7.84 -4.05
CA GLY A 40 -0.75 7.37 -2.86
C GLY A 40 0.05 6.33 -2.06
N ASP A 41 -0.36 6.09 -0.83
CA ASP A 41 0.28 5.09 0.03
C ASP A 41 0.36 3.70 -0.60
N PRO A 42 -0.66 3.19 -1.33
CA PRO A 42 -0.55 1.92 -2.03
C PRO A 42 0.63 1.86 -3.03
N GLU A 43 0.82 2.92 -3.82
CA GLU A 43 1.90 3.00 -4.78
C GLU A 43 3.26 3.09 -4.10
N GLN A 44 3.36 3.85 -3.00
CA GLN A 44 4.60 3.93 -2.22
C GLN A 44 4.95 2.60 -1.53
N ILE A 45 3.95 1.88 -1.00
CA ILE A 45 4.12 0.55 -0.41
C ILE A 45 4.61 -0.44 -1.49
N GLY A 46 4.00 -0.43 -2.67
CA GLY A 46 4.46 -1.24 -3.80
C GLY A 46 5.93 -0.97 -4.15
N ARG A 47 6.33 0.30 -4.18
CA ARG A 47 7.73 0.67 -4.40
C ARG A 47 8.67 0.20 -3.29
N ALA A 48 8.26 0.26 -2.03
CA ALA A 48 9.08 -0.21 -0.92
C ALA A 48 9.42 -1.70 -1.04
N VAL A 49 8.42 -2.53 -1.42
CA VAL A 49 8.61 -3.96 -1.70
C VAL A 49 9.58 -4.17 -2.87
N VAL A 50 9.34 -3.47 -3.99
CA VAL A 50 10.19 -3.58 -5.18
C VAL A 50 11.63 -3.18 -4.87
N ALA A 51 11.82 -2.09 -4.12
CA ALA A 51 13.15 -1.60 -3.73
C ALA A 51 13.89 -2.62 -2.84
N GLN A 52 13.21 -3.24 -1.87
CA GLN A 52 13.81 -4.30 -1.06
C GLN A 52 14.19 -5.50 -1.93
N ASN A 53 13.31 -5.92 -2.84
CA ASN A 53 13.60 -7.06 -3.70
C ASN A 53 14.77 -6.78 -4.65
N ASP A 54 14.79 -5.60 -5.30
CA ASP A 54 15.90 -5.17 -6.17
C ASP A 54 17.23 -5.14 -5.41
N ALA A 55 17.23 -4.60 -4.18
CA ALA A 55 18.43 -4.57 -3.35
C ALA A 55 18.96 -5.99 -3.06
N LEU A 56 18.08 -6.93 -2.71
CA LEU A 56 18.46 -8.32 -2.48
C LEU A 56 18.96 -8.99 -3.78
N GLN A 57 18.26 -8.79 -4.89
CA GLN A 57 18.62 -9.29 -6.22
C GLN A 57 20.00 -8.81 -6.67
N ARG A 58 20.31 -7.54 -6.42
CA ARG A 58 21.61 -6.92 -6.74
C ARG A 58 22.67 -7.13 -5.65
N GLN A 59 22.33 -7.84 -4.58
CA GLN A 59 23.18 -8.05 -3.41
C GLN A 59 23.69 -6.75 -2.78
N ASP A 60 22.89 -5.68 -2.85
CA ASP A 60 23.18 -4.35 -2.34
C ASP A 60 22.63 -4.23 -0.91
N TYR A 61 23.46 -4.58 0.08
CA TYR A 61 23.04 -4.57 1.47
C TYR A 61 22.71 -3.16 1.98
N ALA A 62 23.43 -2.13 1.52
CA ALA A 62 23.14 -0.75 1.92
C ALA A 62 21.75 -0.30 1.44
N ALA A 63 21.39 -0.63 0.19
CA ALA A 63 20.05 -0.39 -0.32
C ALA A 63 18.98 -1.20 0.44
N PHE A 64 19.29 -2.46 0.80
CA PHE A 64 18.39 -3.29 1.60
C PHE A 64 18.09 -2.65 2.96
N LEU A 65 19.11 -2.10 3.65
CA LEU A 65 18.93 -1.40 4.92
C LEU A 65 18.02 -0.17 4.78
N ALA A 66 18.14 0.56 3.66
CA ALA A 66 17.36 1.77 3.41
C ALA A 66 15.86 1.48 3.20
N SER A 67 15.52 0.33 2.60
CA SER A 67 14.13 -0.07 2.30
C SER A 67 13.50 -0.97 3.35
N THR A 68 14.22 -1.33 4.41
CA THR A 68 13.82 -2.38 5.36
C THR A 68 13.88 -1.86 6.79
N CYS A 69 12.93 -2.26 7.62
CA CYS A 69 12.91 -1.87 9.04
C CYS A 69 14.09 -2.47 9.81
N ALA A 70 14.60 -1.73 10.80
CA ALA A 70 15.82 -2.10 11.55
C ALA A 70 15.77 -3.51 12.16
N ALA A 71 14.59 -3.96 12.60
CA ALA A 71 14.39 -5.29 13.15
C ALA A 71 14.73 -6.44 12.18
N GLN A 72 14.78 -6.17 10.87
CA GLN A 72 15.06 -7.18 9.83
C GLN A 72 16.48 -7.07 9.24
N HIS A 73 17.32 -6.16 9.75
CA HIS A 73 18.61 -5.84 9.11
C HIS A 73 19.62 -6.99 9.12
N GLY A 74 19.55 -7.92 10.10
CA GLY A 74 20.49 -9.05 10.21
C GLY A 74 21.96 -8.63 10.08
N THR A 75 22.85 -9.56 9.74
CA THR A 75 24.16 -9.20 9.18
C THR A 75 24.14 -9.29 7.66
N GLU A 76 25.02 -8.54 6.99
CA GLU A 76 25.17 -8.58 5.52
C GLU A 76 25.39 -10.01 5.02
N GLY A 77 26.31 -10.74 5.65
CA GLY A 77 26.63 -12.12 5.25
C GLY A 77 25.44 -13.05 5.33
N GLU A 78 24.65 -12.97 6.39
CA GLU A 78 23.45 -13.80 6.60
C GLU A 78 22.34 -13.45 5.61
N VAL A 79 22.04 -12.16 5.43
CA VAL A 79 20.99 -11.69 4.52
C VAL A 79 21.29 -12.10 3.08
N LEU A 80 22.52 -11.86 2.63
CA LEU A 80 22.93 -12.17 1.27
C LEU A 80 23.12 -13.68 1.04
N ALA A 81 23.53 -14.44 2.05
CA ALA A 81 23.57 -15.90 1.97
C ALA A 81 22.16 -16.48 1.77
N ARG A 82 21.20 -16.08 2.60
CA ARG A 82 19.79 -16.50 2.47
C ARG A 82 19.22 -16.17 1.09
N GLN A 83 19.53 -14.99 0.55
CA GLN A 83 19.10 -14.60 -0.80
C GLN A 83 19.72 -15.50 -1.88
N ARG A 84 21.03 -15.78 -1.82
CA ARG A 84 21.68 -16.71 -2.78
C ARG A 84 21.11 -18.11 -2.69
N ASP A 85 20.87 -18.60 -1.48
CA ASP A 85 20.33 -19.94 -1.24
C ASP A 85 18.90 -20.06 -1.80
N SER A 86 18.08 -19.02 -1.63
CA SER A 86 16.74 -18.90 -2.23
C SER A 86 16.82 -18.96 -3.76
N ALA A 87 17.67 -18.11 -4.36
CA ALA A 87 17.85 -18.06 -5.81
C ALA A 87 18.37 -19.38 -6.39
N ALA A 88 19.30 -20.06 -5.71
CA ALA A 88 19.83 -21.35 -6.14
C ALA A 88 18.78 -22.47 -6.09
N GLN A 89 17.82 -22.41 -5.17
CA GLN A 89 16.78 -23.43 -4.99
C GLN A 89 15.55 -23.18 -5.86
N ARG A 90 15.16 -21.91 -6.05
CA ARG A 90 13.86 -21.52 -6.61
C ARG A 90 13.98 -20.67 -7.87
N GLY A 91 15.16 -20.18 -8.20
CA GLY A 91 15.37 -19.13 -9.19
C GLY A 91 15.19 -17.73 -8.59
N GLU A 92 15.46 -16.70 -9.39
CA GLU A 92 15.33 -15.32 -8.92
C GLU A 92 13.90 -14.96 -8.55
N ARG A 93 13.74 -14.19 -7.48
CA ARG A 93 12.46 -13.69 -6.99
C ARG A 93 12.10 -12.36 -7.64
N TYR A 94 10.87 -12.27 -8.11
CA TYR A 94 10.26 -11.09 -8.72
C TYR A 94 9.00 -10.67 -7.94
N VAL A 95 8.65 -9.38 -8.01
CA VAL A 95 7.49 -8.81 -7.34
C VAL A 95 6.45 -8.45 -8.38
N ASP A 96 5.27 -9.05 -8.30
CA ASP A 96 4.16 -8.80 -9.23
C ASP A 96 3.24 -7.67 -8.76
N GLY A 97 3.34 -7.31 -7.48
CA GLY A 97 2.65 -6.18 -6.89
C GLY A 97 2.14 -6.44 -5.48
N ALA A 98 1.56 -5.39 -4.90
CA ALA A 98 0.90 -5.42 -3.61
C ALA A 98 -0.60 -5.14 -3.79
N SER A 99 -1.44 -5.84 -3.04
CA SER A 99 -2.88 -5.68 -2.97
C SER A 99 -3.34 -5.68 -1.52
N ASN A 100 -4.65 -5.49 -1.28
CA ASN A 100 -5.24 -5.47 0.07
C ASN A 100 -4.51 -4.52 1.04
N VAL A 101 -4.10 -3.36 0.52
CA VAL A 101 -3.35 -2.37 1.29
C VAL A 101 -4.28 -1.76 2.34
N ASN A 102 -3.88 -1.87 3.61
CA ASN A 102 -4.54 -1.23 4.74
C ASN A 102 -3.53 -0.35 5.47
N VAL A 103 -3.79 0.95 5.50
CA VAL A 103 -2.92 1.96 6.13
C VAL A 103 -3.58 2.46 7.41
N ASP A 104 -2.82 2.47 8.50
CA ASP A 104 -3.18 3.04 9.79
C ASP A 104 -2.05 3.95 10.26
N GLY A 105 -2.18 5.25 9.97
CA GLY A 105 -1.18 6.27 10.25
C GLY A 105 0.17 5.95 9.59
N ASP A 106 1.19 5.72 10.41
CA ASP A 106 2.56 5.38 9.97
C ASP A 106 2.80 3.87 9.86
N THR A 107 1.75 3.05 9.90
CA THR A 107 1.83 1.60 9.75
C THR A 107 0.93 1.13 8.61
N ALA A 108 1.31 0.05 7.94
CA ALA A 108 0.46 -0.56 6.93
C ALA A 108 0.65 -2.08 6.84
N THR A 109 -0.36 -2.75 6.30
CA THR A 109 -0.28 -4.15 5.87
C THR A 109 -0.67 -4.25 4.39
N ALA A 110 -0.05 -5.18 3.66
CA ALA A 110 -0.45 -5.49 2.29
C ALA A 110 -0.18 -6.96 1.97
N THR A 111 -0.99 -7.50 1.07
CA THR A 111 -0.75 -8.82 0.48
C THR A 111 0.17 -8.65 -0.73
N VAL A 112 1.36 -9.24 -0.70
CA VAL A 112 2.35 -9.12 -1.78
C VAL A 112 2.43 -10.42 -2.56
N ARG A 113 2.36 -10.33 -3.89
CA ARG A 113 2.54 -11.46 -4.81
C ARG A 113 3.94 -11.44 -5.39
N TYR A 114 4.57 -12.61 -5.37
CA TYR A 114 5.88 -12.89 -5.91
C TYR A 114 5.79 -14.06 -6.87
N HIS A 115 6.73 -14.12 -7.81
CA HIS A 115 7.06 -15.33 -8.52
C HIS A 115 8.57 -15.60 -8.48
N PHE A 116 8.94 -16.86 -8.76
CA PHE A 116 10.32 -17.31 -8.79
C PHE A 116 10.64 -17.95 -10.15
N GLY A 117 11.83 -17.63 -10.67
CA GLY A 117 12.27 -18.07 -11.99
C GLY A 117 11.59 -17.28 -13.13
N GLU A 118 12.06 -17.48 -14.36
CA GLU A 118 11.66 -16.64 -15.51
C GLU A 118 10.26 -16.94 -16.06
N ASN A 119 9.64 -18.06 -15.68
CA ASN A 119 8.39 -18.55 -16.29
C ASN A 119 7.15 -18.39 -15.40
N GLU A 120 7.23 -17.66 -14.28
CA GLU A 120 6.13 -17.50 -13.31
C GLU A 120 5.58 -18.83 -12.72
N GLU A 121 6.30 -19.95 -12.90
CA GLU A 121 5.80 -21.30 -12.55
C GLU A 121 5.59 -21.50 -11.05
N THR A 122 6.25 -20.70 -10.21
CA THR A 122 6.13 -20.75 -8.75
C THR A 122 5.75 -19.38 -8.22
N GLU A 123 4.46 -19.20 -7.95
CA GLU A 123 3.94 -18.01 -7.27
C GLU A 123 3.94 -18.17 -5.75
N ALA A 124 4.11 -17.07 -5.03
CA ALA A 124 3.94 -16.97 -3.58
C ALA A 124 3.19 -15.69 -3.23
N THR A 125 2.18 -15.81 -2.38
CA THR A 125 1.44 -14.66 -1.83
C THR A 125 1.66 -14.60 -0.33
N VAL A 126 2.09 -13.44 0.17
CA VAL A 126 2.47 -13.27 1.59
C VAL A 126 1.94 -11.94 2.10
N ASP A 127 1.33 -11.96 3.29
CA ASP A 127 0.96 -10.74 3.99
C ASP A 127 2.19 -10.12 4.66
N MET A 128 2.45 -8.86 4.34
CA MET A 128 3.61 -8.11 4.78
C MET A 128 3.21 -6.87 5.57
N SER A 129 4.06 -6.48 6.51
CA SER A 129 3.91 -5.26 7.29
C SER A 129 4.91 -4.20 6.85
N PHE A 130 4.49 -2.94 7.01
CA PHE A 130 5.25 -1.77 6.62
C PHE A 130 5.15 -0.71 7.70
N VAL A 131 6.22 0.07 7.86
CA VAL A 131 6.25 1.26 8.71
C VAL A 131 6.80 2.42 7.92
N ARG A 132 6.22 3.60 8.09
CA ARG A 132 6.75 4.84 7.55
C ARG A 132 7.81 5.37 8.50
N GLU A 133 9.05 5.39 8.03
CA GLU A 133 10.20 5.95 8.74
C GLU A 133 10.82 7.04 7.87
N ASP A 134 11.12 8.21 8.45
CA ASP A 134 11.75 9.33 7.74
C ASP A 134 11.00 9.74 6.45
N GLY A 135 9.66 9.63 6.46
CA GLY A 135 8.81 9.97 5.33
C GLY A 135 8.72 8.90 4.23
N SER A 136 9.38 7.75 4.40
CA SER A 136 9.38 6.64 3.42
C SER A 136 8.85 5.35 4.04
N TRP A 137 8.04 4.60 3.28
CA TRP A 137 7.62 3.26 3.70
C TRP A 137 8.81 2.28 3.65
N LYS A 138 8.97 1.51 4.72
CA LYS A 138 9.95 0.41 4.82
C LYS A 138 9.26 -0.91 5.08
N VAL A 139 9.85 -1.98 4.56
CA VAL A 139 9.35 -3.35 4.73
C VAL A 139 9.76 -3.89 6.10
N CYS A 140 8.80 -4.28 6.92
CA CYS A 140 9.02 -4.77 8.28
C CYS A 140 8.84 -6.29 8.43
N SER A 141 8.45 -6.99 7.36
CA SER A 141 8.36 -8.46 7.31
C SER A 141 9.49 -9.08 6.50
N VAL A 142 9.81 -10.33 6.80
CA VAL A 142 10.67 -11.16 5.94
C VAL A 142 9.82 -11.68 4.77
N GLY A 143 10.21 -11.35 3.53
CA GLY A 143 9.58 -11.90 2.32
C GLY A 143 9.91 -13.39 2.10
N PRO A 144 9.22 -14.06 1.17
CA PRO A 144 9.44 -15.48 0.90
C PRO A 144 10.88 -15.73 0.42
N ALA A 145 11.51 -16.75 0.99
CA ALA A 145 12.82 -17.28 0.60
C ALA A 145 12.65 -18.66 -0.04
#